data_AF-A0A6A4RUG3-F1
#
_entry.id   AF-A0A6A4RUG3-F1
#
_cell.length_a   1.000
_cell.length_b   1.000
_cell.length_c   1.000
_cell.angle_alpha   90.00
_cell.angle_beta   90.00
_cell.angle_gamma   90.00
#
_symmetry.space_group_name_H-M   'P 1'
#
loop_
_entity.id
_entity.type
_entity.pdbx_description
1 polymer ?
#
loop_
_entity_poly.entity_id
_entity_poly.type
_entity_poly.pdbx_seq_one_letter_code
_entity_poly.pdbx_strand_id
1 'polypeptide(L)'
;MAAPMSWRRLVHSVYSPAIAGVFTRISDRLFRARDRRGGSSVLLLAPLLAEADPAPRCVTRPAGSAGDQGSADGLCSRFRWMAEHVPAFRVPGTHIHILTSPDQFYQAMKVDCIEDALQHSQDHSHSPDLKVSILLDYTRGSRGQINSRTMLLPLLQRFTSQMRVSLYHTPDLRGLLRLLVPQRFNETIGVQHIKVYLFDDSIIISGANLSDSYFTNRQDRYVLLENCREVADFFYDLVEAVGDVSLQLQPDDTVNMLDGMVHPYKGNRQEFSAVARQRIMEVVSTAHTRQRLLNPSEDSEDDGGMSEGEEDTWVFPLVQMKPLGIQVDEQVTQRLLTDAGPDSTVFLTSGYFNLTQAYMRLVLGAGANYRILTASPEVNGFFGAKGVAGAIPAAYVHIARQFYNRVCQLGQQERVHLHEYHRNQWTFHAKGLWFYLQGQDRPCLTLIGSPNFGYRSVHRDLEAQIAIVTENEELQSQLQEEQEMLYQRSTEVSSATFERPDRHVRLSRPRLPSSRNHRSQSGDSASADSLPSRSESARCYDDDPSVWSAPPRSPVGTWRGESRRQTRLRIISDPEVEGRRSLWRSARSRTSAGESASSASPQPQTLVGDSHQRTDVVESGDESLFLFF
;
A
#
# COMPACT_ATOMS: atom_id res chain seq x y z
N MET A 1 7.56 65.06 -27.11
CA MET A 1 7.50 64.29 -25.84
C MET A 1 8.54 63.17 -25.91
N ALA A 2 8.99 62.64 -24.78
CA ALA A 2 10.00 61.58 -24.70
C ALA A 2 9.46 60.21 -25.21
N ALA A 3 10.24 59.17 -25.54
CA ALA A 3 11.64 58.97 -25.99
C ALA A 3 11.88 57.43 -26.10
N PRO A 4 13.01 56.91 -26.61
CA PRO A 4 13.77 57.27 -27.82
C PRO A 4 13.80 56.09 -28.84
N MET A 5 14.65 56.16 -29.86
CA MET A 5 14.80 55.15 -30.93
C MET A 5 16.25 54.64 -31.07
N SER A 6 16.43 53.47 -31.72
CA SER A 6 17.70 52.83 -32.12
C SER A 6 18.54 52.24 -30.95
N TRP A 7 19.38 51.21 -31.12
CA TRP A 7 20.26 50.87 -32.26
C TRP A 7 20.23 49.42 -32.76
N ARG A 8 20.78 49.20 -33.96
CA ARG A 8 21.17 47.89 -34.52
C ARG A 8 22.63 47.95 -35.00
N ARG A 9 23.38 46.87 -34.73
CA ARG A 9 24.67 46.45 -35.34
C ARG A 9 25.94 47.29 -35.11
N LEU A 10 26.90 46.67 -34.43
CA LEU A 10 28.35 46.82 -34.59
C LEU A 10 28.93 45.42 -34.24
N VAL A 11 29.04 44.50 -35.20
CA VAL A 11 30.17 44.25 -36.13
C VAL A 11 31.39 43.58 -35.43
N HIS A 12 32.02 42.64 -36.15
CA HIS A 12 32.97 41.63 -35.68
C HIS A 12 34.28 42.11 -35.03
N SER A 13 34.91 41.15 -34.34
CA SER A 13 36.36 40.98 -34.13
C SER A 13 36.99 41.61 -32.88
N VAL A 14 37.38 40.76 -31.92
CA VAL A 14 38.78 40.36 -31.73
C VAL A 14 38.83 38.86 -31.42
N TYR A 15 39.82 38.14 -31.96
CA TYR A 15 40.15 36.75 -31.63
C TYR A 15 41.49 36.74 -30.87
N SER A 16 41.58 36.15 -29.68
CA SER A 16 42.83 35.60 -29.11
C SER A 16 42.58 34.72 -27.88
N PRO A 17 43.47 33.77 -27.54
CA PRO A 17 43.06 32.55 -26.85
C PRO A 17 43.59 32.38 -25.43
N ALA A 18 42.68 32.01 -24.53
CA ALA A 18 42.97 31.31 -23.27
C ALA A 18 41.88 30.25 -23.04
N ILE A 19 42.13 29.24 -22.20
CA ILE A 19 41.22 28.09 -21.97
C ILE A 19 41.05 27.20 -23.23
N ALA A 20 42.13 27.00 -23.99
CA ALA A 20 42.28 25.91 -24.94
C ALA A 20 43.18 24.82 -24.36
N GLY A 21 42.72 24.13 -23.30
CA GLY A 21 43.50 23.08 -22.63
C GLY A 21 42.87 22.59 -21.33
N VAL A 22 42.11 21.48 -21.42
CA VAL A 22 41.81 20.47 -20.37
C VAL A 22 40.80 19.46 -20.92
N PHE A 23 39.79 19.91 -21.68
CA PHE A 23 38.70 19.08 -22.21
C PHE A 23 39.03 18.23 -23.46
N THR A 24 40.28 17.80 -23.63
CA THR A 24 40.74 16.99 -24.78
C THR A 24 41.55 15.77 -24.37
N ARG A 25 41.07 15.02 -23.37
CA ARG A 25 41.35 13.57 -23.15
C ARG A 25 40.11 12.94 -22.50
N ILE A 26 39.92 11.62 -22.70
CA ILE A 26 38.73 10.84 -22.25
C ILE A 26 37.42 11.23 -22.98
N SER A 27 37.36 10.98 -24.29
CA SER A 27 36.09 10.98 -25.07
C SER A 27 36.11 9.99 -26.25
N ASP A 28 37.29 9.77 -26.87
CA ASP A 28 37.47 9.01 -28.12
C ASP A 28 37.61 7.48 -27.97
N ARG A 29 36.91 6.83 -27.02
CA ARG A 29 37.01 5.36 -26.85
C ARG A 29 35.74 4.55 -26.59
N LEU A 30 34.54 5.17 -26.58
CA LEU A 30 33.29 4.45 -26.31
C LEU A 30 32.08 4.74 -27.22
N PHE A 31 32.16 5.68 -28.17
CA PHE A 31 31.03 5.99 -29.07
C PHE A 31 31.43 6.18 -30.55
N ARG A 32 31.44 5.08 -31.32
CA ARG A 32 31.16 5.08 -32.77
C ARG A 32 30.26 3.89 -33.10
N ALA A 33 29.15 4.17 -33.79
CA ALA A 33 27.96 3.32 -33.95
C ALA A 33 27.22 3.02 -32.60
N ARG A 34 25.89 2.96 -32.55
CA ARG A 34 24.90 2.96 -33.65
C ARG A 34 23.63 3.75 -33.31
N ASP A 35 23.23 4.61 -34.25
CA ASP A 35 21.94 5.30 -34.48
C ASP A 35 21.18 6.03 -33.34
N ARG A 36 20.86 7.31 -33.63
CA ARG A 36 19.96 8.18 -32.86
C ARG A 36 18.51 8.05 -33.34
N ARG A 37 17.56 7.79 -32.43
CA ARG A 37 16.22 8.44 -32.30
C ARG A 37 15.36 7.70 -31.27
N GLY A 38 15.00 8.35 -30.16
CA GLY A 38 14.14 7.75 -29.13
C GLY A 38 14.41 8.27 -27.71
N GLY A 39 14.26 9.58 -27.48
CA GLY A 39 14.29 10.12 -26.11
C GLY A 39 13.01 9.83 -25.33
N SER A 40 13.08 9.93 -24.00
CA SER A 40 11.92 9.90 -23.08
C SER A 40 11.22 8.56 -22.82
N SER A 41 11.93 7.43 -22.86
CA SER A 41 11.49 6.19 -22.18
C SER A 41 12.14 5.99 -20.79
N VAL A 42 13.40 6.42 -20.63
CA VAL A 42 14.26 6.04 -19.49
C VAL A 42 13.77 6.58 -18.13
N LEU A 43 13.18 7.78 -18.07
CA LEU A 43 12.80 8.41 -16.79
C LEU A 43 11.73 7.62 -16.00
N LEU A 44 10.92 6.79 -16.67
CA LEU A 44 9.93 5.92 -16.01
C LEU A 44 10.51 4.59 -15.51
N LEU A 45 11.72 4.22 -15.97
CA LEU A 45 12.40 2.98 -15.61
C LEU A 45 13.68 3.24 -14.79
N ALA A 46 14.21 4.47 -14.75
CA ALA A 46 15.40 4.81 -13.98
C ALA A 46 15.31 4.45 -12.47
N PRO A 47 14.16 4.63 -11.78
CA PRO A 47 14.00 4.15 -10.39
C PRO A 47 13.92 2.62 -10.24
N LEU A 48 13.76 1.89 -11.36
CA LEU A 48 13.70 0.42 -11.43
C LEU A 48 15.01 -0.18 -12.01
N LEU A 49 15.95 0.65 -12.46
CA LEU A 49 17.20 0.27 -13.15
C LEU A 49 18.43 0.99 -12.56
N ALA A 50 18.34 1.45 -11.32
CA ALA A 50 19.47 2.07 -10.62
C ALA A 50 20.49 1.00 -10.18
N GLU A 51 21.63 0.92 -10.85
CA GLU A 51 22.74 0.05 -10.46
C GLU A 51 23.60 0.66 -9.33
N ALA A 52 24.29 -0.24 -8.61
CA ALA A 52 25.46 0.02 -7.78
C ALA A 52 25.29 0.96 -6.56
N ASP A 53 24.48 0.53 -5.59
CA ASP A 53 24.95 0.64 -4.20
C ASP A 53 26.18 -0.30 -4.03
N PRO A 54 27.23 0.12 -3.30
CA PRO A 54 28.39 -0.73 -3.05
C PRO A 54 27.99 -2.01 -2.30
N ALA A 55 28.83 -3.05 -2.36
CA ALA A 55 28.60 -4.24 -1.56
C ALA A 55 28.56 -3.85 -0.06
N PRO A 56 27.51 -4.22 0.69
CA PRO A 56 27.54 -4.05 2.14
C PRO A 56 28.76 -4.79 2.69
N ARG A 57 29.46 -4.18 3.64
CA ARG A 57 30.60 -4.83 4.29
C ARG A 57 30.13 -6.16 4.87
N CYS A 58 30.88 -7.23 4.63
CA CYS A 58 30.61 -8.51 5.27
C CYS A 58 30.65 -8.30 6.79
N VAL A 59 29.48 -8.37 7.43
CA VAL A 59 29.38 -8.38 8.88
C VAL A 59 29.92 -9.73 9.31
N THR A 60 31.16 -9.75 9.78
CA THR A 60 31.83 -10.96 10.24
C THR A 60 31.02 -11.55 11.39
N ARG A 61 30.43 -12.73 11.16
CA ARG A 61 29.64 -13.47 12.15
C ARG A 61 30.43 -13.56 13.46
N PRO A 62 29.88 -13.12 14.61
CA PRO A 62 30.46 -13.45 15.89
C PRO A 62 30.62 -14.97 16.01
N ALA A 63 31.74 -15.43 16.56
CA ALA A 63 32.01 -16.85 16.78
C ALA A 63 31.24 -17.36 18.02
N GLY A 64 29.91 -17.19 18.01
CA GLY A 64 28.98 -17.85 18.93
C GLY A 64 28.84 -19.33 18.57
N SER A 65 28.70 -20.17 19.59
CA SER A 65 28.67 -21.62 19.48
C SER A 65 27.44 -22.13 18.72
N ALA A 66 27.68 -23.00 17.74
CA ALA A 66 26.68 -24.02 17.42
C ALA A 66 26.74 -25.07 18.54
N GLY A 67 25.76 -25.04 19.44
CA GLY A 67 25.62 -25.95 20.56
C GLY A 67 24.14 -26.17 20.82
N ASP A 68 23.62 -27.29 20.33
CA ASP A 68 22.21 -27.66 20.47
C ASP A 68 21.93 -28.14 21.90
N GLN A 69 21.11 -27.36 22.62
CA GLN A 69 20.38 -27.79 23.81
C GLN A 69 19.03 -27.06 23.81
N GLY A 70 17.94 -27.79 24.03
CA GLY A 70 16.62 -27.20 24.25
C GLY A 70 16.55 -26.49 25.60
N SER A 71 16.87 -25.19 25.62
CA SER A 71 16.55 -24.28 26.73
C SER A 71 15.13 -23.71 26.56
N ALA A 72 14.48 -23.37 27.67
CA ALA A 72 13.13 -22.80 27.70
C ALA A 72 13.10 -21.28 27.39
N ASP A 73 13.98 -20.83 26.50
CA ASP A 73 14.09 -19.42 26.12
C ASP A 73 12.97 -19.12 25.10
N GLY A 74 11.85 -18.56 25.56
CA GLY A 74 10.61 -18.37 24.77
C GLY A 74 10.81 -17.65 23.43
N LEU A 75 9.82 -17.75 22.53
CA LEU A 75 9.87 -17.18 21.17
C LEU A 75 10.18 -15.67 21.19
N CYS A 76 9.65 -14.97 22.20
CA CYS A 76 9.94 -13.57 22.47
C CYS A 76 11.45 -13.28 22.61
N SER A 77 12.22 -14.17 23.25
CA SER A 77 13.67 -13.99 23.49
C SER A 77 14.46 -13.84 22.20
N ARG A 78 14.18 -14.71 21.21
CA ARG A 78 14.86 -14.77 19.90
C ARG A 78 14.72 -13.48 19.09
N PHE A 79 13.64 -12.73 19.31
CA PHE A 79 13.33 -11.49 18.60
C PHE A 79 13.51 -10.23 19.46
N ARG A 80 13.85 -10.39 20.76
CA ARG A 80 14.01 -9.29 21.73
C ARG A 80 15.10 -8.28 21.36
N TRP A 81 16.05 -8.65 20.48
CA TRP A 81 17.03 -7.72 19.89
C TRP A 81 16.39 -6.54 19.13
N MET A 82 15.13 -6.65 18.68
CA MET A 82 14.43 -5.48 18.11
C MET A 82 14.24 -4.36 19.15
N ALA A 83 14.14 -4.69 20.45
CA ALA A 83 14.14 -3.73 21.56
C ALA A 83 15.52 -3.08 21.86
N GLU A 84 16.55 -3.39 21.07
CA GLU A 84 17.78 -2.58 21.02
C GLU A 84 17.60 -1.33 20.12
N HIS A 85 16.65 -1.36 19.19
CA HIS A 85 16.51 -0.38 18.10
C HIS A 85 15.20 0.42 18.11
N VAL A 86 14.11 -0.14 18.62
CA VAL A 86 12.77 0.46 18.63
C VAL A 86 12.06 0.20 19.97
N PRO A 87 11.00 0.97 20.32
CA PRO A 87 10.07 0.57 21.36
C PRO A 87 9.54 -0.85 21.12
N ALA A 88 9.24 -1.56 22.20
CA ALA A 88 8.60 -2.87 22.15
C ALA A 88 7.41 -2.88 23.12
N PHE A 89 6.20 -2.79 22.58
CA PHE A 89 4.98 -2.80 23.38
C PHE A 89 4.52 -4.23 23.61
N ARG A 90 4.09 -4.57 24.83
CA ARG A 90 3.36 -5.80 25.10
C ARG A 90 1.87 -5.57 24.93
N VAL A 91 1.17 -6.55 24.38
CA VAL A 91 -0.30 -6.57 24.23
C VAL A 91 -0.79 -8.02 24.35
N PRO A 92 -2.04 -8.27 24.77
CA PRO A 92 -2.65 -9.58 24.62
C PRO A 92 -2.87 -9.90 23.13
N GLY A 93 -2.50 -11.11 22.67
CA GLY A 93 -2.69 -11.52 21.28
C GLY A 93 -4.17 -11.55 20.86
N THR A 94 -5.09 -11.75 21.81
CA THR A 94 -6.55 -11.67 21.65
C THR A 94 -7.07 -10.27 21.31
N HIS A 95 -6.26 -9.22 21.46
CA HIS A 95 -6.59 -7.86 21.03
C HIS A 95 -6.17 -7.59 19.58
N ILE A 96 -5.48 -8.52 18.91
CA ILE A 96 -5.05 -8.37 17.52
C ILE A 96 -5.94 -9.22 16.61
N HIS A 97 -6.61 -8.55 15.67
CA HIS A 97 -7.55 -9.16 14.73
C HIS A 97 -7.05 -9.01 13.29
N ILE A 98 -6.89 -10.13 12.59
CA ILE A 98 -6.47 -10.15 11.18
C ILE A 98 -7.70 -10.05 10.28
N LEU A 99 -7.88 -8.93 9.56
CA LEU A 99 -9.05 -8.73 8.70
C LEU A 99 -8.72 -9.25 7.29
N THR A 100 -9.42 -10.29 6.83
CA THR A 100 -9.07 -11.05 5.62
C THR A 100 -9.67 -10.48 4.33
N SER A 101 -10.62 -9.54 4.41
CA SER A 101 -11.31 -8.97 3.23
C SER A 101 -11.42 -7.43 3.22
N PRO A 102 -11.52 -6.82 2.01
CA PRO A 102 -11.91 -5.42 1.84
C PRO A 102 -13.20 -5.03 2.57
N ASP A 103 -14.19 -5.92 2.62
CA ASP A 103 -15.46 -5.68 3.31
C ASP A 103 -15.28 -5.57 4.83
N GLN A 104 -14.45 -6.42 5.43
CA GLN A 104 -14.12 -6.37 6.86
C GLN A 104 -13.33 -5.11 7.19
N PHE A 105 -12.31 -4.75 6.39
CA PHE A 105 -11.59 -3.48 6.52
C PHE A 105 -12.55 -2.29 6.41
N TYR A 106 -13.48 -2.31 5.45
CA TYR A 106 -14.48 -1.25 5.31
C TYR A 106 -15.43 -1.18 6.52
N GLN A 107 -15.91 -2.29 7.09
CA GLN A 107 -16.72 -2.23 8.32
C GLN A 107 -15.92 -1.74 9.53
N ALA A 108 -14.66 -2.16 9.69
CA ALA A 108 -13.80 -1.70 10.78
C ALA A 108 -13.49 -0.20 10.69
N MET A 109 -13.37 0.34 9.48
CA MET A 109 -13.27 1.79 9.22
C MET A 109 -14.60 2.55 9.37
N LYS A 110 -15.73 1.87 9.61
CA LYS A 110 -17.09 2.45 9.62
C LYS A 110 -17.64 2.67 11.04
N VAL A 111 -16.76 2.97 11.99
CA VAL A 111 -17.12 3.46 13.33
C VAL A 111 -17.53 4.93 13.21
N ASP A 112 -18.78 5.09 12.79
CA ASP A 112 -19.45 6.35 12.43
C ASP A 112 -18.80 7.13 11.27
N CYS A 113 -19.54 8.08 10.68
CA CYS A 113 -18.94 9.01 9.72
C CYS A 113 -18.15 10.06 10.49
N ILE A 114 -16.98 10.49 9.99
CA ILE A 114 -16.21 11.58 10.61
C ILE A 114 -17.07 12.85 10.78
N GLU A 115 -17.96 13.14 9.83
CA GLU A 115 -18.92 14.25 9.94
C GLU A 115 -19.97 14.03 11.03
N ASP A 116 -20.54 12.82 11.14
CA ASP A 116 -21.55 12.48 12.15
C ASP A 116 -20.94 12.47 13.56
N ALA A 117 -19.71 11.96 13.71
CA ALA A 117 -18.97 11.94 14.97
C ALA A 117 -18.59 13.34 15.45
N LEU A 118 -18.12 14.22 14.55
CA LEU A 118 -17.85 15.63 14.84
C LEU A 118 -19.14 16.40 15.15
N GLN A 119 -20.25 16.12 14.45
CA GLN A 119 -21.54 16.74 14.75
C GLN A 119 -22.08 16.29 16.11
N HIS A 120 -22.04 14.98 16.41
CA HIS A 120 -22.42 14.46 17.73
C HIS A 120 -21.55 15.00 18.87
N SER A 121 -20.24 15.20 18.63
CA SER A 121 -19.31 15.87 19.55
C SER A 121 -19.71 17.31 19.86
N GLN A 122 -20.17 18.07 18.86
CA GLN A 122 -20.66 19.44 19.06
C GLN A 122 -22.05 19.48 19.73
N ASP A 123 -22.94 18.56 19.36
CA ASP A 123 -24.32 18.53 19.84
C ASP A 123 -24.44 18.00 21.28
N HIS A 124 -23.47 17.20 21.76
CA HIS A 124 -23.51 16.54 23.08
C HIS A 124 -22.33 16.96 23.96
N SER A 125 -22.63 17.64 25.08
CA SER A 125 -21.69 18.13 26.10
C SER A 125 -20.82 17.07 26.80
N HIS A 126 -20.88 15.80 26.37
CA HIS A 126 -20.12 14.68 26.91
C HIS A 126 -18.86 14.34 26.11
N SER A 127 -18.74 14.82 24.86
CA SER A 127 -17.58 14.56 23.98
C SER A 127 -17.05 15.81 23.23
N PRO A 128 -16.96 17.00 23.84
CA PRO A 128 -16.55 18.23 23.12
C PRO A 128 -15.08 18.21 22.64
N ASP A 129 -14.26 17.32 23.21
CA ASP A 129 -12.80 17.24 22.98
C ASP A 129 -12.38 16.31 21.83
N LEU A 130 -13.31 15.83 21.00
CA LEU A 130 -12.98 14.99 19.83
C LEU A 130 -12.01 15.74 18.89
N LYS A 131 -10.90 15.09 18.54
CA LYS A 131 -9.88 15.62 17.63
C LYS A 131 -9.71 14.71 16.42
N VAL A 132 -9.64 15.32 15.24
CA VAL A 132 -9.46 14.63 13.96
C VAL A 132 -8.23 15.19 13.27
N SER A 133 -7.12 14.45 13.30
CA SER A 133 -5.92 14.79 12.53
C SER A 133 -5.83 13.91 11.28
N ILE A 134 -5.61 14.55 10.11
CA ILE A 134 -5.48 13.86 8.83
C ILE A 134 -4.16 14.27 8.17
N LEU A 135 -3.25 13.31 8.02
CA LEU A 135 -1.97 13.47 7.34
C LEU A 135 -2.04 12.87 5.92
N LEU A 136 -1.75 13.70 4.91
CA LEU A 136 -1.77 13.32 3.49
C LEU A 136 -0.44 13.67 2.81
N ASP A 137 -0.15 13.03 1.67
CA ASP A 137 0.85 13.57 0.73
C ASP A 137 0.30 14.81 0.01
N TYR A 138 1.02 15.93 0.07
CA TYR A 138 0.64 17.20 -0.55
C TYR A 138 0.44 17.07 -2.07
N THR A 139 1.27 16.28 -2.76
CA THR A 139 1.26 16.20 -4.23
C THR A 139 0.14 15.32 -4.76
N ARG A 140 -0.19 14.23 -4.06
CA ARG A 140 -1.37 13.40 -4.37
C ARG A 140 -2.67 14.04 -3.89
N GLY A 141 -2.69 14.51 -2.64
CA GLY A 141 -3.85 15.11 -2.00
C GLY A 141 -4.36 16.38 -2.70
N SER A 142 -3.52 17.04 -3.50
CA SER A 142 -3.86 18.23 -4.30
C SER A 142 -3.95 17.96 -5.83
N ARG A 143 -4.04 16.70 -6.27
CA ARG A 143 -3.94 16.30 -7.69
C ARG A 143 -5.30 16.36 -8.41
N GLY A 144 -5.48 17.35 -9.28
CA GLY A 144 -6.73 17.52 -10.06
C GLY A 144 -7.73 18.46 -9.38
N GLN A 145 -8.92 18.65 -9.97
CA GLN A 145 -9.92 19.58 -9.44
C GLN A 145 -10.63 19.02 -8.20
N ILE A 146 -11.12 17.78 -8.27
CA ILE A 146 -11.62 17.02 -7.12
C ILE A 146 -10.46 16.16 -6.61
N ASN A 147 -10.07 16.38 -5.37
CA ASN A 147 -8.93 15.76 -4.71
C ASN A 147 -9.15 15.72 -3.18
N SER A 148 -8.35 14.93 -2.45
CA SER A 148 -8.50 14.73 -1.01
C SER A 148 -8.50 16.04 -0.20
N ARG A 149 -7.68 17.03 -0.58
CA ARG A 149 -7.63 18.36 0.04
C ARG A 149 -8.99 19.05 -0.09
N THR A 150 -9.52 19.14 -1.32
CA THR A 150 -10.84 19.75 -1.59
C THR A 150 -12.03 19.00 -0.98
N MET A 151 -11.93 17.68 -0.82
CA MET A 151 -12.97 16.87 -0.17
C MET A 151 -13.05 17.12 1.33
N LEU A 152 -11.95 17.51 1.98
CA LEU A 152 -11.89 17.78 3.41
C LEU A 152 -12.17 19.24 3.78
N LEU A 153 -12.10 20.18 2.82
CA LEU A 153 -12.39 21.62 3.06
C LEU A 153 -13.73 21.87 3.77
N PRO A 154 -14.87 21.25 3.40
CA PRO A 154 -16.15 21.55 4.04
C PRO A 154 -16.20 21.14 5.52
N LEU A 155 -15.47 20.07 5.89
CA LEU A 155 -15.32 19.64 7.27
C LEU A 155 -14.36 20.59 8.02
N LEU A 156 -13.22 20.92 7.43
CA LEU A 156 -12.23 21.83 8.04
C LEU A 156 -12.80 23.25 8.26
N GLN A 157 -13.72 23.70 7.40
CA GLN A 157 -14.44 24.97 7.54
C GLN A 157 -15.51 24.97 8.65
N ARG A 158 -16.09 23.79 8.98
CA ARG A 158 -17.12 23.62 10.04
C ARG A 158 -16.51 23.32 11.41
N PHE A 159 -15.42 22.54 11.43
CA PHE A 159 -14.86 21.92 12.63
C PHE A 159 -13.43 22.41 12.91
N THR A 160 -13.11 23.67 12.57
CA THR A 160 -11.76 24.27 12.59
C THR A 160 -10.97 24.11 13.89
N SER A 161 -11.65 24.02 15.04
CA SER A 161 -11.02 23.82 16.37
C SER A 161 -10.77 22.36 16.74
N GLN A 162 -11.43 21.41 16.05
CA GLN A 162 -11.34 19.97 16.28
C GLN A 162 -10.55 19.25 15.17
N MET A 163 -10.48 19.82 13.97
CA MET A 163 -9.91 19.18 12.78
C MET A 163 -8.58 19.80 12.34
N ARG A 164 -7.55 18.97 12.17
CA ARG A 164 -6.23 19.30 11.62
C ARG A 164 -6.02 18.56 10.31
N VAL A 165 -5.58 19.25 9.25
CA VAL A 165 -5.22 18.62 7.97
C VAL A 165 -3.80 19.00 7.56
N SER A 166 -2.89 18.03 7.67
CA SER A 166 -1.46 18.16 7.36
C SER A 166 -1.11 17.57 5.99
N LEU A 167 -0.36 18.31 5.20
CA LEU A 167 0.03 17.94 3.83
C LEU A 167 1.56 17.83 3.72
N TYR A 168 2.09 16.62 3.86
CA TYR A 168 3.53 16.37 3.79
C TYR A 168 4.07 16.58 2.38
N HIS A 169 5.26 17.18 2.26
CA HIS A 169 5.92 17.39 0.98
C HIS A 169 7.39 16.97 1.07
N THR A 170 7.80 16.01 0.23
CA THR A 170 9.20 15.53 0.20
C THR A 170 10.20 16.69 0.00
N PRO A 171 11.30 16.74 0.76
CA PRO A 171 12.32 17.79 0.65
C PRO A 171 13.21 17.66 -0.60
N ASP A 172 13.01 16.64 -1.43
CA ASP A 172 13.75 16.44 -2.69
C ASP A 172 13.04 17.04 -3.91
N LEU A 173 11.71 17.23 -3.87
CA LEU A 173 10.93 17.84 -4.96
C LEU A 173 11.04 19.38 -4.92
N ARG A 174 12.16 19.92 -5.41
CA ARG A 174 12.50 21.34 -5.19
C ARG A 174 12.96 22.10 -6.45
N GLY A 175 12.83 23.42 -6.40
CA GLY A 175 13.34 24.34 -7.44
C GLY A 175 12.87 23.97 -8.85
N LEU A 176 13.81 23.92 -9.80
CA LEU A 176 13.52 23.52 -11.19
C LEU A 176 12.92 22.10 -11.30
N LEU A 177 13.24 21.17 -10.40
CA LEU A 177 12.66 19.82 -10.45
C LEU A 177 11.14 19.88 -10.25
N ARG A 178 10.65 20.69 -9.29
CA ARG A 178 9.22 20.91 -9.04
C ARG A 178 8.51 21.67 -10.18
N LEU A 179 9.24 22.39 -11.03
CA LEU A 179 8.70 23.13 -12.17
C LEU A 179 8.71 22.32 -13.48
N LEU A 180 9.66 21.39 -13.63
CA LEU A 180 9.89 20.63 -14.88
C LEU A 180 9.35 19.20 -14.84
N VAL A 181 9.14 18.62 -13.65
CA VAL A 181 8.53 17.29 -13.49
C VAL A 181 7.01 17.43 -13.59
N PRO A 182 6.33 16.81 -14.57
CA PRO A 182 4.86 16.81 -14.62
C PRO A 182 4.29 16.10 -13.40
N GLN A 183 3.19 16.61 -12.84
CA GLN A 183 2.62 16.17 -11.54
C GLN A 183 2.55 14.64 -11.34
N ARG A 184 2.20 13.88 -12.38
CA ARG A 184 2.12 12.40 -12.38
C ARG A 184 3.45 11.68 -12.10
N PHE A 185 4.57 12.40 -12.11
CA PHE A 185 5.91 11.87 -11.85
C PHE A 185 6.54 12.42 -10.57
N ASN A 186 5.89 13.35 -9.86
CA ASN A 186 6.35 13.81 -8.54
C ASN A 186 6.46 12.63 -7.57
N GLU A 187 5.55 11.66 -7.70
CA GLU A 187 5.45 10.42 -6.93
C GLU A 187 6.64 9.45 -7.12
N THR A 188 7.58 9.71 -8.04
CA THR A 188 8.81 8.91 -8.18
C THR A 188 9.98 9.46 -7.36
N ILE A 189 9.86 10.68 -6.84
CA ILE A 189 10.91 11.36 -6.06
C ILE A 189 10.83 11.01 -4.57
N GLY A 190 9.62 10.74 -4.07
CA GLY A 190 9.29 10.30 -2.71
C GLY A 190 7.96 10.88 -2.23
N VAL A 191 7.16 10.09 -1.50
CA VAL A 191 5.82 10.49 -1.01
C VAL A 191 5.63 10.20 0.48
N GLN A 192 4.63 10.82 1.11
CA GLN A 192 4.02 10.22 2.31
C GLN A 192 3.38 8.89 1.89
N HIS A 193 3.63 7.82 2.66
CA HIS A 193 3.11 6.50 2.35
C HIS A 193 2.62 5.68 3.57
N ILE A 194 2.91 6.13 4.79
CA ILE A 194 2.32 5.62 6.05
C ILE A 194 0.80 5.51 5.92
N LYS A 195 0.26 4.35 6.34
CA LYS A 195 -1.18 4.06 6.39
C LYS A 195 -1.49 3.47 7.76
N VAL A 196 -1.92 4.35 8.65
CA VAL A 196 -2.39 4.03 9.99
C VAL A 196 -3.71 4.74 10.20
N TYR A 197 -4.67 4.06 10.80
CA TYR A 197 -6.00 4.60 11.07
C TYR A 197 -6.29 4.39 12.55
N LEU A 198 -6.41 5.48 13.31
CA LEU A 198 -6.51 5.47 14.77
C LEU A 198 -7.92 5.88 15.20
N PHE A 199 -8.45 5.18 16.20
CA PHE A 199 -9.78 5.40 16.78
C PHE A 199 -9.67 5.13 18.29
N ASP A 200 -9.64 6.18 19.10
CA ASP A 200 -9.31 6.13 20.53
C ASP A 200 -8.04 5.28 20.78
N ASP A 201 -8.11 4.28 21.67
CA ASP A 201 -7.02 3.36 21.99
C ASP A 201 -6.77 2.27 20.91
N SER A 202 -7.46 2.29 19.77
CA SER A 202 -7.40 1.26 18.73
C SER A 202 -6.75 1.74 17.43
N ILE A 203 -6.06 0.85 16.72
CA ILE A 203 -5.31 1.19 15.49
C ILE A 203 -5.40 0.09 14.42
N ILE A 204 -5.66 0.48 13.17
CA ILE A 204 -5.59 -0.38 11.99
C ILE A 204 -4.31 -0.08 11.20
N ILE A 205 -3.48 -1.10 10.97
CA ILE A 205 -2.28 -1.08 10.13
C ILE A 205 -2.57 -1.79 8.80
N SER A 206 -2.18 -1.20 7.66
CA SER A 206 -2.44 -1.78 6.34
C SER A 206 -1.49 -1.30 5.24
N GLY A 207 -1.44 -2.02 4.10
CA GLY A 207 -0.88 -1.53 2.84
C GLY A 207 -1.83 -0.68 2.00
N ALA A 208 -3.11 -0.57 2.39
CA ALA A 208 -4.22 0.05 1.65
C ALA A 208 -4.40 1.56 1.85
N ASN A 209 -4.98 2.23 0.84
CA ASN A 209 -5.48 3.61 0.93
C ASN A 209 -7.01 3.62 1.14
N LEU A 210 -7.57 4.69 1.68
CA LEU A 210 -9.03 4.91 1.71
C LEU A 210 -9.55 5.28 0.30
N SER A 211 -10.01 4.28 -0.45
CA SER A 211 -10.64 4.45 -1.78
C SER A 211 -11.41 3.19 -2.18
N ASP A 212 -12.45 3.34 -3.01
CA ASP A 212 -13.38 2.29 -3.44
C ASP A 212 -12.72 0.94 -3.75
N SER A 213 -11.59 0.92 -4.47
CA SER A 213 -10.90 -0.32 -4.84
C SER A 213 -10.43 -1.14 -3.62
N TYR A 214 -9.90 -0.50 -2.57
CA TYR A 214 -9.48 -1.15 -1.32
C TYR A 214 -10.64 -1.54 -0.41
N PHE A 215 -11.85 -1.03 -0.68
CA PHE A 215 -13.09 -1.43 -0.01
C PHE A 215 -13.90 -2.47 -0.81
N THR A 216 -13.43 -2.88 -2.00
CA THR A 216 -14.21 -3.76 -2.90
C THR A 216 -13.40 -4.90 -3.55
N ASN A 217 -12.41 -4.60 -4.40
CA ASN A 217 -11.76 -5.59 -5.27
C ASN A 217 -10.23 -5.51 -5.33
N ARG A 218 -9.59 -4.90 -4.34
CA ARG A 218 -8.14 -4.86 -4.20
C ARG A 218 -7.70 -5.59 -2.93
N GLN A 219 -7.00 -6.71 -3.11
CA GLN A 219 -6.47 -7.48 -2.00
C GLN A 219 -5.22 -6.81 -1.44
N ASP A 220 -5.31 -6.36 -0.21
CA ASP A 220 -4.20 -5.95 0.64
C ASP A 220 -4.22 -6.80 1.94
N ARG A 221 -3.39 -6.43 2.92
CA ARG A 221 -3.44 -6.95 4.30
C ARG A 221 -3.92 -5.88 5.27
N TYR A 222 -4.56 -6.30 6.34
CA TYR A 222 -5.24 -5.43 7.30
C TYR A 222 -5.18 -6.06 8.69
N VAL A 223 -4.63 -5.35 9.68
CA VAL A 223 -4.61 -5.80 11.07
C VAL A 223 -5.12 -4.70 11.97
N LEU A 224 -6.13 -5.02 12.77
CA LEU A 224 -6.67 -4.19 13.84
C LEU A 224 -5.99 -4.60 15.15
N LEU A 225 -5.48 -3.62 15.90
CA LEU A 225 -5.08 -3.77 17.29
C LEU A 225 -6.10 -2.99 18.12
N GLU A 226 -6.93 -3.70 18.88
CA GLU A 226 -8.08 -3.17 19.60
C GLU A 226 -7.72 -2.85 21.05
N ASN A 227 -8.04 -1.65 21.53
CA ASN A 227 -7.71 -1.19 22.90
C ASN A 227 -6.19 -1.25 23.24
N CYS A 228 -5.31 -1.25 22.24
CA CYS A 228 -3.85 -1.31 22.38
C CYS A 228 -3.23 0.08 22.58
N ARG A 229 -3.62 0.75 23.67
CA ARG A 229 -3.35 2.17 23.91
C ARG A 229 -1.91 2.62 23.65
N GLU A 230 -0.88 1.95 24.20
CA GLU A 230 0.51 2.44 24.03
C GLU A 230 0.97 2.42 22.56
N VAL A 231 0.43 1.49 21.76
CA VAL A 231 0.67 1.44 20.31
C VAL A 231 -0.08 2.58 19.60
N ALA A 232 -1.31 2.89 20.03
CA ALA A 232 -2.09 4.00 19.51
C ALA A 232 -1.45 5.37 19.86
N ASP A 233 -1.10 5.60 21.13
CA ASP A 233 -0.37 6.79 21.60
C ASP A 233 0.91 7.03 20.77
N PHE A 234 1.73 5.98 20.53
CA PHE A 234 2.93 6.07 19.70
C PHE A 234 2.64 6.49 18.25
N PHE A 235 1.65 5.88 17.60
CA PHE A 235 1.34 6.18 16.20
C PHE A 235 0.61 7.53 16.05
N TYR A 236 -0.13 7.98 17.06
CA TYR A 236 -0.65 9.34 17.15
C TYR A 236 0.50 10.36 17.18
N ASP A 237 1.43 10.21 18.13
CA ASP A 237 2.60 11.09 18.25
C ASP A 237 3.45 11.09 16.97
N LEU A 238 3.62 9.93 16.32
CA LEU A 238 4.32 9.82 15.03
C LEU A 238 3.60 10.59 13.90
N VAL A 239 2.27 10.50 13.83
CA VAL A 239 1.46 11.23 12.83
C VAL A 239 1.52 12.74 13.09
N GLU A 240 1.40 13.19 14.33
CA GLU A 240 1.50 14.61 14.68
C GLU A 240 2.91 15.16 14.48
N ALA A 241 3.98 14.40 14.79
CA ALA A 241 5.37 14.83 14.54
C ALA A 241 5.70 14.98 13.05
N VAL A 242 5.13 14.13 12.17
CA VAL A 242 5.20 14.32 10.71
C VAL A 242 4.26 15.45 10.27
N GLY A 243 3.12 15.61 10.93
CA GLY A 243 2.17 16.69 10.71
C GLY A 243 2.75 18.09 10.97
N ASP A 244 3.52 18.26 12.04
CA ASP A 244 4.15 19.54 12.42
C ASP A 244 5.09 20.08 11.34
N VAL A 245 5.88 19.20 10.73
CA VAL A 245 6.79 19.54 9.64
C VAL A 245 6.13 19.52 8.26
N SER A 246 4.80 19.37 8.22
CA SER A 246 3.98 19.37 7.01
C SER A 246 3.23 20.70 6.82
N LEU A 247 2.77 20.94 5.59
CA LEU A 247 1.97 22.13 5.26
C LEU A 247 0.56 21.97 5.84
N GLN A 248 0.15 22.88 6.72
CA GLN A 248 -1.19 22.89 7.28
C GLN A 248 -2.18 23.50 6.28
N LEU A 249 -3.19 22.74 5.87
CA LEU A 249 -4.32 23.24 5.09
C LEU A 249 -5.11 24.24 5.93
N GLN A 250 -5.54 25.33 5.31
CA GLN A 250 -6.37 26.36 5.93
C GLN A 250 -7.82 26.29 5.41
N PRO A 251 -8.82 26.82 6.15
CA PRO A 251 -10.21 26.85 5.70
C PRO A 251 -10.45 27.61 4.36
N ASP A 252 -9.53 28.48 3.95
CA ASP A 252 -9.57 29.24 2.68
C ASP A 252 -8.83 28.53 1.51
N ASP A 253 -8.51 27.24 1.67
CA ASP A 253 -7.71 26.42 0.75
C ASP A 253 -6.23 26.84 0.60
N THR A 254 -5.75 27.82 1.37
CA THR A 254 -4.32 28.12 1.44
C THR A 254 -3.55 27.08 2.26
N VAL A 255 -2.21 27.13 2.19
CA VAL A 255 -1.32 26.17 2.86
C VAL A 255 -0.13 26.90 3.51
N ASN A 256 0.00 26.77 4.83
CA ASN A 256 1.01 27.43 5.64
C ASN A 256 1.90 26.41 6.37
N MET A 257 3.05 26.84 6.88
CA MET A 257 3.79 26.06 7.89
C MET A 257 3.27 26.43 9.28
N LEU A 258 3.46 25.57 10.28
CA LEU A 258 3.41 26.00 11.68
C LEU A 258 4.54 26.99 11.97
N ASP A 259 4.33 27.86 12.96
CA ASP A 259 5.33 28.83 13.39
C ASP A 259 6.63 28.14 13.84
N GLY A 260 7.76 28.70 13.43
CA GLY A 260 9.09 28.13 13.67
C GLY A 260 9.46 26.91 12.80
N MET A 261 8.55 26.36 11.98
CA MET A 261 8.86 25.20 11.13
C MET A 261 9.46 25.60 9.77
N VAL A 262 10.53 24.92 9.38
CA VAL A 262 11.22 25.13 8.11
C VAL A 262 10.34 24.64 6.96
N HIS A 263 10.17 25.45 5.91
CA HIS A 263 9.31 25.07 4.79
C HIS A 263 9.99 24.05 3.86
N PRO A 264 9.45 22.83 3.64
CA PRO A 264 10.15 21.71 2.98
C PRO A 264 10.78 22.03 1.62
N TYR A 265 10.06 22.76 0.75
CA TYR A 265 10.54 23.12 -0.58
C TYR A 265 11.00 24.59 -0.75
N LYS A 266 10.80 25.47 0.24
CA LYS A 266 11.25 26.89 0.19
C LYS A 266 12.45 27.17 1.11
N GLY A 267 12.48 26.68 2.36
CA GLY A 267 13.56 26.87 3.34
C GLY A 267 14.84 26.06 3.03
N ASN A 268 15.81 25.94 3.94
CA ASN A 268 16.99 25.11 3.67
C ASN A 268 16.63 23.60 3.75
N ARG A 269 17.12 22.79 2.79
CA ARG A 269 16.87 21.33 2.73
C ARG A 269 17.49 20.59 3.92
N GLN A 270 18.74 20.93 4.28
CA GLN A 270 19.46 20.26 5.36
C GLN A 270 18.84 20.61 6.72
N GLU A 271 18.47 21.89 6.90
CA GLU A 271 17.77 22.40 8.07
C GLU A 271 16.40 21.73 8.26
N PHE A 272 15.59 21.65 7.19
CA PHE A 272 14.33 20.90 7.20
C PHE A 272 14.54 19.43 7.57
N SER A 273 15.45 18.72 6.88
CA SER A 273 15.73 17.31 7.17
C SER A 273 16.23 17.10 8.61
N ALA A 274 16.95 18.06 9.19
CA ALA A 274 17.40 18.00 10.58
C ALA A 274 16.25 18.21 11.58
N VAL A 275 15.43 19.26 11.41
CA VAL A 275 14.28 19.54 12.29
C VAL A 275 13.23 18.43 12.22
N ALA A 276 12.91 17.94 11.03
CA ALA A 276 11.99 16.82 10.83
C ALA A 276 12.54 15.51 11.42
N ARG A 277 13.83 15.21 11.20
CA ARG A 277 14.48 14.06 11.86
C ARG A 277 14.41 14.19 13.38
N GLN A 278 14.67 15.37 13.94
CA GLN A 278 14.66 15.58 15.38
C GLN A 278 13.29 15.26 15.97
N ARG A 279 12.21 15.93 15.52
CA ARG A 279 10.84 15.69 16.03
C ARG A 279 10.40 14.24 15.92
N ILE A 280 10.68 13.59 14.79
CA ILE A 280 10.23 12.21 14.54
C ILE A 280 11.05 11.20 15.35
N MET A 281 12.36 11.41 15.52
CA MET A 281 13.19 10.57 16.39
C MET A 281 12.94 10.84 17.88
N GLU A 282 12.48 12.04 18.25
CA GLU A 282 12.10 12.39 19.63
C GLU A 282 10.95 11.50 20.12
N VAL A 283 9.90 11.32 19.31
CA VAL A 283 8.80 10.36 19.56
C VAL A 283 9.34 8.94 19.79
N VAL A 284 10.13 8.42 18.84
CA VAL A 284 10.73 7.07 18.92
C VAL A 284 11.58 6.92 20.18
N SER A 285 12.41 7.91 20.51
CA SER A 285 13.26 7.88 21.70
C SER A 285 12.47 7.99 23.01
N THR A 286 11.38 8.75 23.03
CA THR A 286 10.53 8.97 24.22
C THR A 286 9.75 7.71 24.54
N ALA A 287 9.10 7.11 23.55
CA ALA A 287 8.43 5.82 23.70
C ALA A 287 9.40 4.71 24.14
N HIS A 288 10.61 4.68 23.56
CA HIS A 288 11.64 3.70 23.92
C HIS A 288 12.17 3.89 25.35
N THR A 289 12.32 5.13 25.78
CA THR A 289 12.75 5.45 27.16
C THR A 289 11.64 5.11 28.15
N ARG A 290 10.38 5.46 27.86
CA ARG A 290 9.21 5.09 28.68
C ARG A 290 9.14 3.58 28.88
N GLN A 291 9.24 2.80 27.81
CA GLN A 291 9.20 1.34 27.87
C GLN A 291 10.33 0.75 28.73
N ARG A 292 11.58 1.26 28.62
CA ARG A 292 12.71 0.84 29.47
C ARG A 292 12.57 1.24 30.93
N LEU A 293 11.81 2.28 31.24
CA LEU A 293 11.52 2.72 32.62
C LEU A 293 10.35 1.96 33.25
N LEU A 294 9.42 1.46 32.44
CA LEU A 294 8.30 0.61 32.87
C LEU A 294 8.72 -0.86 33.06
N ASN A 295 9.66 -1.35 32.24
CA ASN A 295 10.17 -2.73 32.30
C ASN A 295 11.67 -2.77 32.69
N PRO A 296 12.07 -2.29 33.89
CA PRO A 296 13.46 -2.29 34.33
C PRO A 296 13.89 -3.69 34.80
N SER A 297 14.46 -4.48 33.87
CA SER A 297 15.14 -5.78 34.11
C SER A 297 14.33 -6.83 34.89
N GLU A 298 13.82 -7.83 34.19
CA GLU A 298 13.16 -9.04 34.73
C GLU A 298 14.17 -10.01 35.40
N ASP A 299 15.16 -9.48 36.14
CA ASP A 299 16.15 -10.22 36.93
C ASP A 299 15.60 -10.68 38.30
N SER A 300 14.31 -10.46 38.56
CA SER A 300 13.58 -10.92 39.74
C SER A 300 12.65 -12.09 39.38
N GLU A 301 13.06 -13.29 39.77
CA GLU A 301 12.19 -14.47 39.78
C GLU A 301 11.02 -14.28 40.79
N ASP A 302 9.85 -14.83 40.45
CA ASP A 302 8.69 -15.12 41.33
C ASP A 302 7.89 -13.94 41.94
N ASP A 303 6.72 -13.66 41.36
CA ASP A 303 5.45 -13.68 42.12
C ASP A 303 4.28 -14.12 41.20
N GLY A 304 3.39 -14.95 41.72
CA GLY A 304 2.30 -15.63 41.00
C GLY A 304 1.05 -14.77 40.75
N GLY A 305 1.23 -13.52 40.32
CA GLY A 305 0.15 -12.57 40.08
C GLY A 305 -0.67 -12.88 38.82
N MET A 306 -1.82 -13.54 38.96
CA MET A 306 -2.80 -13.75 37.89
C MET A 306 -3.41 -12.41 37.44
N SER A 307 -2.79 -11.75 36.45
CA SER A 307 -3.32 -10.56 35.78
C SER A 307 -4.40 -10.93 34.76
N GLU A 308 -5.38 -10.05 34.55
CA GLU A 308 -6.34 -10.21 33.45
C GLU A 308 -5.64 -9.92 32.11
N GLY A 309 -5.44 -10.96 31.30
CA GLY A 309 -4.78 -10.90 30.00
C GLY A 309 -3.27 -11.16 30.10
N GLU A 310 -2.84 -12.33 29.65
CA GLU A 310 -1.43 -12.62 29.40
C GLU A 310 -0.97 -11.82 28.18
N GLU A 311 -0.01 -10.91 28.33
CA GLU A 311 0.55 -10.12 27.21
C GLU A 311 1.57 -10.96 26.40
N ASP A 312 1.09 -12.04 25.82
CA ASP A 312 1.80 -13.05 25.03
C ASP A 312 2.36 -12.54 23.68
N THR A 313 2.14 -11.27 23.36
CA THR A 313 2.42 -10.69 22.04
C THR A 313 3.16 -9.36 22.16
N TRP A 314 4.23 -9.22 21.39
CA TRP A 314 5.05 -8.01 21.29
C TRP A 314 4.83 -7.29 19.95
N VAL A 315 4.68 -5.97 20.02
CA VAL A 315 4.50 -5.08 18.86
C VAL A 315 5.65 -4.08 18.80
N PHE A 316 6.40 -4.12 17.72
CA PHE A 316 7.58 -3.29 17.46
C PHE A 316 7.30 -2.33 16.28
N PRO A 317 7.09 -1.02 16.48
CA PRO A 317 6.90 -0.08 15.38
C PRO A 317 8.21 0.19 14.62
N LEU A 318 8.17 -0.01 13.30
CA LEU A 318 9.30 0.17 12.39
C LEU A 318 9.05 1.34 11.45
N VAL A 319 10.01 2.27 11.38
CA VAL A 319 9.89 3.54 10.63
C VAL A 319 11.01 3.66 9.58
N GLN A 320 10.63 3.97 8.33
CA GLN A 320 11.54 4.25 7.22
C GLN A 320 11.29 5.65 6.66
N MET A 321 12.29 6.53 6.76
CA MET A 321 12.25 7.88 6.18
C MET A 321 13.67 8.27 5.75
N LYS A 322 14.23 7.58 4.75
CA LYS A 322 15.63 7.76 4.33
C LYS A 322 15.99 9.19 3.85
N PRO A 323 15.07 10.02 3.29
CA PRO A 323 15.32 11.46 3.07
C PRO A 323 15.54 12.30 4.36
N LEU A 324 15.14 11.75 5.52
CA LEU A 324 15.38 12.28 6.87
C LEU A 324 16.45 11.44 7.63
N GLY A 325 17.09 10.50 6.92
CA GLY A 325 18.09 9.56 7.44
C GLY A 325 17.55 8.49 8.38
N ILE A 326 16.23 8.35 8.55
CA ILE A 326 15.61 7.33 9.42
C ILE A 326 15.51 6.02 8.61
N GLN A 327 16.10 4.95 9.13
CA GLN A 327 16.37 3.70 8.39
C GLN A 327 16.13 2.45 9.25
N VAL A 328 15.27 2.53 10.25
CA VAL A 328 15.18 1.49 11.30
C VAL A 328 14.45 0.25 10.78
N ASP A 329 13.40 0.47 10.00
CA ASP A 329 12.71 -0.58 9.22
C ASP A 329 13.66 -1.35 8.29
N GLU A 330 14.48 -0.64 7.52
CA GLU A 330 15.48 -1.25 6.64
C GLU A 330 16.49 -2.09 7.42
N GLN A 331 16.94 -1.62 8.59
CA GLN A 331 17.89 -2.35 9.44
C GLN A 331 17.27 -3.61 10.05
N VAL A 332 16.08 -3.51 10.62
CA VAL A 332 15.34 -4.65 11.20
C VAL A 332 14.97 -5.67 10.13
N THR A 333 14.47 -5.22 8.96
CA THR A 333 14.15 -6.11 7.83
C THR A 333 15.41 -6.80 7.28
N GLN A 334 16.55 -6.10 7.14
CA GLN A 334 17.81 -6.75 6.75
C GLN A 334 18.26 -7.78 7.77
N ARG A 335 18.14 -7.50 9.08
CA ARG A 335 18.55 -8.44 10.13
C ARG A 335 17.65 -9.67 10.18
N LEU A 336 16.33 -9.52 10.13
CA LEU A 336 15.37 -10.64 10.05
C LEU A 336 15.63 -11.55 8.83
N LEU A 337 15.96 -10.96 7.66
CA LEU A 337 16.32 -11.72 6.46
C LEU A 337 17.72 -12.34 6.52
N THR A 338 18.60 -11.91 7.44
CA THR A 338 19.96 -12.46 7.60
C THR A 338 20.00 -13.59 8.62
N ASP A 339 19.26 -13.45 9.72
CA ASP A 339 19.22 -14.42 10.83
C ASP A 339 18.23 -15.59 10.58
N ALA A 340 17.60 -15.60 9.41
CA ALA A 340 16.79 -16.69 8.91
C ALA A 340 17.68 -17.91 8.57
N GLY A 341 17.90 -18.76 9.59
CA GLY A 341 18.68 -19.99 9.50
C GLY A 341 18.01 -21.08 8.63
N PRO A 342 18.75 -22.16 8.29
CA PRO A 342 18.30 -23.20 7.36
C PRO A 342 16.89 -23.73 7.62
N ASP A 343 16.57 -23.88 8.90
CA ASP A 343 15.38 -24.54 9.41
C ASP A 343 14.18 -23.59 9.58
N SER A 344 14.35 -22.30 9.25
CA SER A 344 13.26 -21.31 9.24
C SER A 344 12.58 -21.26 7.88
N THR A 345 11.32 -20.82 7.84
CA THR A 345 10.62 -20.52 6.58
C THR A 345 10.08 -19.09 6.62
N VAL A 346 10.26 -18.34 5.54
CA VAL A 346 9.81 -16.95 5.39
C VAL A 346 8.92 -16.83 4.17
N PHE A 347 7.63 -16.62 4.41
CA PHE A 347 6.68 -16.22 3.37
C PHE A 347 6.72 -14.70 3.26
N LEU A 348 7.16 -14.14 2.15
CA LEU A 348 7.19 -12.70 1.88
C LEU A 348 6.11 -12.36 0.83
N THR A 349 5.45 -11.21 0.96
CA THR A 349 4.54 -10.68 -0.06
C THR A 349 4.85 -9.22 -0.37
N SER A 350 4.75 -8.86 -1.64
CA SER A 350 4.71 -7.46 -2.09
C SER A 350 3.77 -7.32 -3.27
N GLY A 351 3.06 -6.19 -3.35
CA GLY A 351 2.15 -5.90 -4.46
C GLY A 351 2.81 -6.02 -5.84
N TYR A 352 4.13 -5.80 -5.94
CA TYR A 352 4.91 -6.00 -7.16
C TYR A 352 6.28 -6.60 -6.84
N PHE A 353 6.76 -7.56 -7.64
CA PHE A 353 8.14 -8.04 -7.53
C PHE A 353 9.15 -6.95 -7.92
N ASN A 354 9.64 -6.23 -6.91
CA ASN A 354 10.57 -5.10 -7.04
C ASN A 354 11.46 -4.98 -5.79
N LEU A 355 11.85 -6.10 -5.19
CA LEU A 355 12.72 -6.14 -4.00
C LEU A 355 14.04 -5.39 -4.25
N THR A 356 14.59 -4.73 -3.23
CA THR A 356 15.91 -4.10 -3.37
C THR A 356 17.00 -5.14 -3.70
N GLN A 357 18.06 -4.70 -4.38
CA GLN A 357 19.26 -5.52 -4.59
C GLN A 357 19.96 -5.91 -3.27
N ALA A 358 19.66 -5.25 -2.15
CA ALA A 358 20.06 -5.72 -0.82
C ALA A 358 19.22 -6.94 -0.41
N TYR A 359 17.90 -6.82 -0.37
CA TYR A 359 17.01 -7.92 0.05
C TYR A 359 17.12 -9.15 -0.86
N MET A 360 17.24 -8.99 -2.19
CA MET A 360 17.45 -10.13 -3.09
C MET A 360 18.79 -10.84 -2.83
N ARG A 361 19.85 -10.13 -2.45
CA ARG A 361 21.13 -10.75 -2.05
C ARG A 361 21.04 -11.46 -0.69
N LEU A 362 20.24 -10.94 0.25
CA LEU A 362 20.00 -11.60 1.54
C LEU A 362 19.20 -12.89 1.35
N VAL A 363 18.07 -12.86 0.64
CA VAL A 363 17.28 -14.05 0.31
C VAL A 363 18.13 -15.16 -0.34
N LEU A 364 18.99 -14.79 -1.31
CA LEU A 364 19.88 -15.72 -2.01
C LEU A 364 21.13 -16.15 -1.21
N GLY A 365 21.41 -15.52 -0.05
CA GLY A 365 22.58 -15.78 0.78
C GLY A 365 22.29 -16.37 2.17
N ALA A 366 21.07 -16.20 2.68
CA ALA A 366 20.60 -16.77 3.94
C ALA A 366 20.30 -18.28 3.82
N GLY A 367 20.09 -18.94 4.96
CA GLY A 367 19.82 -20.38 5.03
C GLY A 367 18.37 -20.76 4.81
N ALA A 368 17.42 -19.94 5.26
CA ALA A 368 15.99 -20.26 5.35
C ALA A 368 15.30 -20.58 4.01
N ASN A 369 14.16 -21.26 4.10
CA ASN A 369 13.24 -21.42 2.98
C ASN A 369 12.49 -20.12 2.72
N TYR A 370 12.36 -19.71 1.45
CA TYR A 370 11.67 -18.50 1.05
C TYR A 370 10.54 -18.81 0.06
N ARG A 371 9.35 -18.30 0.37
CA ARG A 371 8.18 -18.27 -0.51
C ARG A 371 7.87 -16.80 -0.76
N ILE A 372 7.88 -16.34 -2.02
CA ILE A 372 7.69 -14.92 -2.36
C ILE A 372 6.44 -14.76 -3.23
N LEU A 373 5.44 -14.00 -2.77
CA LEU A 373 4.22 -13.71 -3.51
C LEU A 373 4.27 -12.30 -4.14
N THR A 374 3.85 -12.22 -5.40
CA THR A 374 3.67 -10.97 -6.16
C THR A 374 2.33 -10.99 -6.90
N ALA A 375 1.80 -9.82 -7.28
CA ALA A 375 0.79 -9.74 -8.32
C ALA A 375 1.27 -10.43 -9.60
N SER A 376 0.41 -11.25 -10.23
CA SER A 376 0.54 -11.56 -11.65
C SER A 376 0.30 -10.29 -12.50
N PRO A 377 0.66 -10.27 -13.80
CA PRO A 377 0.44 -9.10 -14.64
C PRO A 377 -1.03 -8.69 -14.76
N GLU A 378 -1.96 -9.65 -14.69
CA GLU A 378 -3.40 -9.45 -14.90
C GLU A 378 -4.06 -8.75 -13.69
N VAL A 379 -3.60 -9.06 -12.47
CA VAL A 379 -4.05 -8.41 -11.22
C VAL A 379 -3.22 -7.19 -10.83
N ASN A 380 -2.31 -6.75 -11.71
CA ASN A 380 -1.46 -5.59 -11.46
C ASN A 380 -2.27 -4.28 -11.59
N GLY A 381 -2.08 -3.33 -10.67
CA GLY A 381 -2.77 -2.02 -10.71
C GLY A 381 -2.50 -1.16 -11.96
N PHE A 382 -1.51 -1.54 -12.79
CA PHE A 382 -1.22 -0.91 -14.08
C PHE A 382 -1.59 -1.79 -15.29
N PHE A 383 -2.31 -2.91 -15.11
CA PHE A 383 -2.77 -3.74 -16.22
C PHE A 383 -3.71 -2.95 -17.14
N GLY A 384 -3.54 -3.10 -18.46
CA GLY A 384 -4.30 -2.35 -19.46
C GLY A 384 -4.05 -0.82 -19.49
N ALA A 385 -3.17 -0.28 -18.65
CA ALA A 385 -2.93 1.16 -18.57
C ALA A 385 -2.39 1.74 -19.89
N LYS A 386 -2.91 2.90 -20.31
CA LYS A 386 -2.54 3.53 -21.58
C LYS A 386 -1.18 4.23 -21.50
N GLY A 387 -0.44 4.20 -22.62
CA GLY A 387 0.89 4.82 -22.71
C GLY A 387 1.96 4.04 -21.93
N VAL A 388 2.99 4.74 -21.45
CA VAL A 388 4.17 4.09 -20.83
C VAL A 388 3.83 3.43 -19.48
N ALA A 389 2.74 3.82 -18.81
CA ALA A 389 2.25 3.13 -17.61
C ALA A 389 1.92 1.64 -17.87
N GLY A 390 1.43 1.30 -19.07
CA GLY A 390 1.17 -0.09 -19.47
C GLY A 390 2.44 -0.94 -19.66
N ALA A 391 3.63 -0.34 -19.61
CA ALA A 391 4.90 -1.07 -19.59
C ALA A 391 5.36 -1.44 -18.17
N ILE A 392 4.73 -0.91 -17.11
CA ILE A 392 5.10 -1.17 -15.71
C ILE A 392 4.95 -2.66 -15.34
N PRO A 393 3.85 -3.38 -15.67
CA PRO A 393 3.75 -4.82 -15.40
C PRO A 393 4.86 -5.62 -16.10
N ALA A 394 5.20 -5.25 -17.34
CA ALA A 394 6.28 -5.89 -18.10
C ALA A 394 7.68 -5.65 -17.48
N ALA A 395 7.91 -4.50 -16.84
CA ALA A 395 9.15 -4.23 -16.10
C ALA A 395 9.27 -5.15 -14.87
N TYR A 396 8.20 -5.32 -14.09
CA TYR A 396 8.20 -6.24 -12.95
C TYR A 396 8.38 -7.70 -13.37
N VAL A 397 7.75 -8.16 -14.46
CA VAL A 397 8.01 -9.49 -15.04
C VAL A 397 9.49 -9.66 -15.45
N HIS A 398 10.14 -8.60 -15.93
CA HIS A 398 11.57 -8.65 -16.25
C HIS A 398 12.45 -8.78 -15.00
N ILE A 399 12.17 -8.02 -13.94
CA ILE A 399 12.90 -8.09 -12.66
C ILE A 399 12.69 -9.47 -12.00
N ALA A 400 11.45 -9.98 -11.99
CA ALA A 400 11.12 -11.33 -11.54
C ALA A 400 11.89 -12.41 -12.32
N ARG A 401 12.01 -12.27 -13.64
CA ARG A 401 12.79 -13.20 -14.48
C ARG A 401 14.28 -13.13 -14.18
N GLN A 402 14.84 -11.94 -13.94
CA GLN A 402 16.25 -11.80 -13.54
C GLN A 402 16.52 -12.51 -12.20
N PHE A 403 15.65 -12.32 -11.22
CA PHE A 403 15.76 -12.99 -9.91
C PHE A 403 15.61 -14.51 -10.02
N TYR A 404 14.57 -15.00 -10.71
CA TYR A 404 14.36 -16.44 -10.92
C TYR A 404 15.53 -17.10 -11.67
N ASN A 405 16.04 -16.45 -12.73
CA ASN A 405 17.26 -16.90 -13.40
C ASN A 405 18.45 -17.00 -12.42
N ARG A 406 18.53 -16.11 -11.42
CA ARG A 406 19.62 -16.13 -10.42
C ARG A 406 19.44 -17.23 -9.37
N VAL A 407 18.21 -17.54 -8.95
CA VAL A 407 17.88 -18.73 -8.14
C VAL A 407 18.37 -19.99 -8.87
N CYS A 408 18.01 -20.14 -10.15
CA CYS A 408 18.40 -21.29 -10.97
C CYS A 408 19.91 -21.39 -11.21
N GLN A 409 20.61 -20.27 -11.40
CA GLN A 409 22.08 -20.24 -11.52
C GLN A 409 22.81 -20.64 -10.23
N LEU A 410 22.16 -20.53 -9.07
CA LEU A 410 22.72 -20.84 -7.76
C LEU A 410 22.27 -22.20 -7.22
N GLY A 411 21.42 -22.94 -7.95
CA GLY A 411 20.88 -24.23 -7.51
C GLY A 411 19.90 -24.13 -6.34
N GLN A 412 19.23 -22.99 -6.17
CA GLN A 412 18.40 -22.70 -4.98
C GLN A 412 16.89 -22.95 -5.19
N GLN A 413 16.49 -23.63 -6.26
CA GLN A 413 15.08 -23.89 -6.61
C GLN A 413 14.32 -24.69 -5.53
N GLU A 414 15.01 -25.50 -4.74
CA GLU A 414 14.41 -26.29 -3.63
C GLU A 414 14.09 -25.43 -2.40
N ARG A 415 14.61 -24.20 -2.35
CA ARG A 415 14.57 -23.30 -1.18
C ARG A 415 13.88 -21.97 -1.45
N VAL A 416 14.03 -21.41 -2.65
CA VAL A 416 13.57 -20.06 -3.00
C VAL A 416 12.53 -20.12 -4.11
N HIS A 417 11.26 -20.08 -3.72
CA HIS A 417 10.11 -20.19 -4.61
C HIS A 417 9.48 -18.81 -4.84
N LEU A 418 9.10 -18.52 -6.08
CA LEU A 418 8.39 -17.31 -6.47
C LEU A 418 6.96 -17.70 -6.91
N HIS A 419 5.96 -16.95 -6.46
CA HIS A 419 4.55 -17.20 -6.67
C HIS A 419 3.86 -15.94 -7.24
N GLU A 420 2.93 -16.14 -8.17
CA GLU A 420 2.08 -15.09 -8.71
C GLU A 420 0.63 -15.27 -8.26
N TYR A 421 0.04 -14.25 -7.64
CA TYR A 421 -1.37 -14.20 -7.24
C TYR A 421 -2.28 -13.96 -8.45
N HIS A 422 -3.41 -14.68 -8.52
CA HIS A 422 -4.44 -14.52 -9.55
C HIS A 422 -5.84 -14.47 -8.94
N ARG A 423 -6.63 -13.47 -9.34
CA ARG A 423 -8.05 -13.36 -8.99
C ARG A 423 -8.74 -12.50 -10.06
N ASN A 424 -9.64 -13.12 -10.84
CA ASN A 424 -10.34 -12.41 -11.91
C ASN A 424 -11.09 -11.18 -11.38
N GLN A 425 -11.07 -10.08 -12.13
CA GLN A 425 -11.66 -8.77 -11.80
C GLN A 425 -11.14 -8.11 -10.50
N TRP A 426 -10.03 -8.58 -9.94
CA TRP A 426 -9.40 -8.03 -8.73
C TRP A 426 -7.99 -7.52 -9.01
N THR A 427 -7.48 -6.65 -8.14
CA THR A 427 -6.06 -6.28 -8.11
C THR A 427 -5.39 -6.73 -6.81
N PHE A 428 -4.06 -6.91 -6.84
CA PHE A 428 -3.27 -7.37 -5.70
C PHE A 428 -2.24 -6.33 -5.25
N HIS A 429 -2.09 -6.16 -3.94
CA HIS A 429 -1.21 -5.15 -3.34
C HIS A 429 -0.61 -5.55 -1.98
N ALA A 430 -1.02 -6.70 -1.41
CA ALA A 430 -0.63 -7.20 -0.09
C ALA A 430 0.88 -7.19 0.18
N LYS A 431 1.25 -6.73 1.38
CA LYS A 431 2.63 -6.45 1.80
C LYS A 431 2.97 -7.01 3.18
N GLY A 432 4.21 -7.48 3.31
CA GLY A 432 4.79 -7.91 4.57
C GLY A 432 5.50 -9.25 4.47
N LEU A 433 5.68 -9.91 5.61
CA LEU A 433 6.11 -11.30 5.68
C LEU A 433 5.46 -12.03 6.86
N TRP A 434 5.50 -13.36 6.81
CA TRP A 434 5.22 -14.28 7.92
C TRP A 434 6.47 -15.17 8.09
N PHE A 435 6.90 -15.36 9.33
CA PHE A 435 8.13 -16.05 9.69
C PHE A 435 7.80 -17.24 10.58
N TYR A 436 8.31 -18.41 10.18
CA TYR A 436 8.10 -19.71 10.81
C TYR A 436 9.45 -20.21 11.32
N LEU A 437 9.49 -20.69 12.57
CA LEU A 437 10.66 -21.37 13.12
C LEU A 437 10.58 -22.88 12.90
N GLN A 438 11.70 -23.56 13.18
CA GLN A 438 11.81 -25.01 13.01
C GLN A 438 10.75 -25.75 13.83
N GLY A 439 10.02 -26.66 13.17
CA GLY A 439 8.99 -27.47 13.82
C GLY A 439 7.68 -26.72 14.16
N GLN A 440 7.49 -25.48 13.67
CA GLN A 440 6.25 -24.74 13.83
C GLN A 440 5.43 -24.74 12.53
N ASP A 441 4.19 -25.22 12.61
CA ASP A 441 3.21 -25.22 11.51
C ASP A 441 2.48 -23.86 11.36
N ARG A 442 2.77 -22.88 12.22
CA ARG A 442 2.18 -21.53 12.25
C ARG A 442 3.28 -20.46 12.36
N PRO A 443 3.05 -19.22 11.90
CA PRO A 443 4.05 -18.16 11.96
C PRO A 443 4.11 -17.50 13.35
N CYS A 444 5.29 -17.46 13.96
CA CYS A 444 5.52 -16.79 15.25
C CYS A 444 5.75 -15.28 15.13
N LEU A 445 6.05 -14.78 13.91
CA LEU A 445 6.30 -13.36 13.63
C LEU A 445 5.69 -12.95 12.30
N THR A 446 5.09 -11.76 12.23
CA THR A 446 4.74 -11.09 10.97
C THR A 446 5.28 -9.66 10.91
N LEU A 447 5.62 -9.19 9.70
CA LEU A 447 5.72 -7.76 9.40
C LEU A 447 4.47 -7.33 8.63
N ILE A 448 3.83 -6.22 8.99
CA ILE A 448 2.71 -5.64 8.23
C ILE A 448 2.74 -4.11 8.22
N GLY A 449 2.55 -3.52 7.03
CA GLY A 449 2.30 -2.09 6.87
C GLY A 449 2.48 -1.61 5.44
N SER A 450 2.96 -0.37 5.32
CA SER A 450 3.05 0.37 4.05
C SER A 450 4.20 -0.02 3.08
N PRO A 451 5.41 -0.47 3.50
CA PRO A 451 6.55 -0.76 2.62
C PRO A 451 6.30 -1.82 1.54
N ASN A 452 6.78 -1.56 0.32
CA ASN A 452 6.76 -2.53 -0.79
C ASN A 452 8.05 -3.37 -0.88
N PHE A 453 8.96 -3.26 0.10
CA PHE A 453 10.34 -3.78 0.09
C PHE A 453 11.21 -3.35 -1.12
N GLY A 454 10.74 -2.37 -1.92
CA GLY A 454 11.44 -1.88 -3.10
C GLY A 454 12.14 -0.54 -2.90
N TYR A 455 12.93 -0.13 -3.91
CA TYR A 455 13.81 1.03 -3.82
C TYR A 455 13.10 2.33 -3.40
N ARG A 456 11.86 2.57 -3.84
CA ARG A 456 11.11 3.79 -3.45
C ARG A 456 10.74 3.77 -1.96
N SER A 457 10.18 2.67 -1.46
CA SER A 457 9.88 2.47 -0.04
C SER A 457 11.12 2.62 0.84
N VAL A 458 12.22 1.96 0.47
CA VAL A 458 13.45 1.98 1.29
C VAL A 458 14.19 3.32 1.20
N HIS A 459 14.23 3.99 0.04
CA HIS A 459 15.11 5.16 -0.15
C HIS A 459 14.42 6.52 -0.29
N ARG A 460 13.11 6.60 -0.54
CA ARG A 460 12.42 7.83 -0.98
C ARG A 460 11.16 8.18 -0.22
N ASP A 461 10.37 7.20 0.18
CA ASP A 461 9.08 7.43 0.82
C ASP A 461 9.22 7.61 2.34
N LEU A 462 8.14 8.09 2.97
CA LEU A 462 7.89 7.95 4.40
C LEU A 462 6.98 6.74 4.59
N GLU A 463 7.54 5.65 5.10
CA GLU A 463 6.83 4.38 5.34
C GLU A 463 6.87 4.04 6.84
N ALA A 464 5.86 3.29 7.28
CA ALA A 464 5.85 2.62 8.57
C ALA A 464 5.21 1.22 8.46
N GLN A 465 5.69 0.30 9.29
CA GLN A 465 5.09 -1.02 9.52
C GLN A 465 5.26 -1.42 10.99
N ILE A 466 4.60 -2.49 11.42
CA ILE A 466 4.87 -3.13 12.70
C ILE A 466 5.47 -4.52 12.47
N ALA A 467 6.41 -4.91 13.34
CA ALA A 467 6.70 -6.30 13.63
C ALA A 467 5.75 -6.75 14.76
N ILE A 468 5.04 -7.85 14.56
CA ILE A 468 4.29 -8.55 15.61
C ILE A 468 5.02 -9.88 15.85
N VAL A 469 5.32 -10.18 17.12
CA VAL A 469 5.89 -11.46 17.57
C VAL A 469 4.95 -12.01 18.63
N THR A 470 4.47 -13.25 18.48
CA THR A 470 3.34 -13.74 19.26
C THR A 470 3.52 -15.20 19.68
N GLU A 471 3.20 -15.49 20.93
CA GLU A 471 3.09 -16.84 21.49
C GLU A 471 1.61 -17.28 21.56
N ASN A 472 0.66 -16.39 21.22
CA ASN A 472 -0.77 -16.64 21.20
C ASN A 472 -1.19 -17.59 20.07
N GLU A 473 -1.70 -18.77 20.41
CA GLU A 473 -2.12 -19.76 19.42
C GLU A 473 -3.26 -19.30 18.49
N GLU A 474 -4.17 -18.43 18.97
CA GLU A 474 -5.29 -17.93 18.16
C GLU A 474 -4.81 -16.90 17.12
N LEU A 475 -3.98 -15.94 17.52
CA LEU A 475 -3.36 -14.98 16.60
C LEU A 475 -2.43 -15.68 15.60
N GLN A 476 -1.63 -16.66 16.05
CA GLN A 476 -0.84 -17.51 15.14
C GLN A 476 -1.73 -18.25 14.13
N SER A 477 -2.93 -18.69 14.54
CA SER A 477 -3.90 -19.34 13.65
C SER A 477 -4.51 -18.36 12.64
N GLN A 478 -4.89 -17.14 13.07
CA GLN A 478 -5.38 -16.09 12.16
C GLN A 478 -4.31 -15.69 11.13
N LEU A 479 -3.05 -15.57 11.56
CA LEU A 479 -1.92 -15.28 10.67
C LEU A 479 -1.65 -16.41 9.67
N GLN A 480 -1.83 -17.67 10.08
CA GLN A 480 -1.76 -18.82 9.18
C GLN A 480 -2.89 -18.79 8.14
N GLU A 481 -4.14 -18.54 8.55
CA GLU A 481 -5.28 -18.43 7.62
C GLU A 481 -5.09 -17.30 6.61
N GLU A 482 -4.58 -16.14 7.04
CA GLU A 482 -4.25 -15.02 6.16
C GLU A 482 -3.18 -15.41 5.12
N GLN A 483 -2.08 -16.03 5.57
CA GLN A 483 -1.01 -16.50 4.70
C GLN A 483 -1.55 -17.49 3.66
N GLU A 484 -2.31 -18.49 4.10
CA GLU A 484 -2.89 -19.51 3.22
C GLU A 484 -3.88 -18.91 2.22
N MET A 485 -4.84 -18.08 2.66
CA MET A 485 -5.85 -17.47 1.79
C MET A 485 -5.25 -16.62 0.65
N LEU A 486 -4.07 -16.03 0.88
CA LEU A 486 -3.31 -15.31 -0.15
C LEU A 486 -2.58 -16.27 -1.09
N TYR A 487 -1.98 -17.35 -0.58
CA TYR A 487 -1.20 -18.31 -1.38
C TYR A 487 -2.05 -19.37 -2.12
N GLN A 488 -3.22 -19.75 -1.61
CA GLN A 488 -4.20 -20.62 -2.28
C GLN A 488 -4.65 -20.07 -3.64
N ARG A 489 -4.57 -18.74 -3.82
CA ARG A 489 -4.89 -18.03 -5.07
C ARG A 489 -3.65 -17.78 -5.94
N SER A 490 -2.55 -18.47 -5.69
CA SER A 490 -1.27 -18.28 -6.40
C SER A 490 -0.88 -19.47 -7.29
N THR A 491 -0.01 -19.21 -8.27
CA THR A 491 0.71 -20.25 -9.01
C THR A 491 2.21 -20.05 -8.86
N GLU A 492 2.96 -21.13 -8.63
CA GLU A 492 4.42 -21.07 -8.61
C GLU A 492 4.99 -20.70 -10.00
N VAL A 493 6.07 -19.93 -10.00
CA VAL A 493 6.75 -19.41 -11.18
C VAL A 493 7.84 -20.38 -11.61
N SER A 494 7.77 -20.80 -12.87
CA SER A 494 8.75 -21.67 -13.52
C SER A 494 9.39 -20.97 -14.73
N SER A 495 10.41 -21.59 -15.33
CA SER A 495 10.94 -21.16 -16.65
C SER A 495 9.82 -20.99 -17.68
N ALA A 496 8.87 -21.93 -17.74
CA ALA A 496 7.74 -21.92 -18.66
C ALA A 496 6.77 -20.74 -18.41
N THR A 497 6.65 -20.27 -17.16
CA THR A 497 5.84 -19.08 -16.82
C THR A 497 6.32 -17.85 -17.59
N PHE A 498 7.63 -17.71 -17.80
CA PHE A 498 8.23 -16.60 -18.56
C PHE A 498 8.25 -16.78 -20.10
N GLU A 499 7.75 -17.91 -20.59
CA GLU A 499 7.63 -18.25 -22.01
C GLU A 499 6.18 -18.15 -22.53
N ARG A 500 5.22 -17.91 -21.62
CA ARG A 500 3.81 -17.72 -21.97
C ARG A 500 3.59 -16.52 -22.91
N PRO A 501 2.64 -16.58 -23.86
CA PRO A 501 2.33 -15.48 -24.78
C PRO A 501 2.02 -14.13 -24.11
N ASP A 502 1.42 -14.13 -22.92
CA ASP A 502 1.11 -12.93 -22.14
C ASP A 502 2.35 -12.24 -21.53
N ARG A 503 3.51 -12.90 -21.52
CA ARG A 503 4.78 -12.34 -21.00
C ARG A 503 5.71 -11.78 -22.06
N HIS A 504 5.40 -11.99 -23.35
CA HIS A 504 6.19 -11.41 -24.44
C HIS A 504 5.88 -9.92 -24.62
N VAL A 505 6.82 -9.08 -24.17
CA VAL A 505 6.77 -7.62 -24.32
C VAL A 505 6.67 -7.26 -25.81
N ARG A 506 5.47 -6.82 -26.24
CA ARG A 506 5.24 -6.31 -27.59
C ARG A 506 5.92 -4.96 -27.78
N LEU A 507 7.23 -4.99 -28.08
CA LEU A 507 8.05 -3.83 -28.47
C LEU A 507 7.45 -3.17 -29.72
N SER A 508 6.52 -2.27 -29.48
CA SER A 508 5.66 -1.70 -30.50
C SER A 508 6.40 -0.64 -31.30
N ARG A 509 7.04 -1.06 -32.40
CA ARG A 509 7.55 -0.13 -33.42
C ARG A 509 6.44 0.84 -33.81
N PRO A 510 6.66 2.17 -33.78
CA PRO A 510 5.65 3.14 -34.19
C PRO A 510 5.19 2.86 -35.62
N ARG A 511 3.90 2.59 -35.81
CA ARG A 511 3.29 2.54 -37.13
C ARG A 511 3.24 3.96 -37.69
N LEU A 512 4.03 4.23 -38.73
CA LEU A 512 3.84 5.43 -39.55
C LEU A 512 2.43 5.39 -40.17
N PRO A 513 1.70 6.51 -40.26
CA PRO A 513 0.36 6.52 -40.85
C PRO A 513 0.43 6.15 -42.34
N SER A 514 -0.23 5.07 -42.73
CA SER A 514 -0.47 4.75 -44.14
C SER A 514 -1.46 5.76 -44.71
N SER A 515 -1.10 6.43 -45.81
CA SER A 515 -1.96 7.39 -46.51
C SER A 515 -3.28 6.75 -46.92
N ARG A 516 -4.41 7.41 -46.61
CA ARG A 516 -5.73 7.05 -47.15
C ARG A 516 -5.69 7.08 -48.68
N ASN A 517 -6.24 6.06 -49.32
CA ASN A 517 -6.73 6.15 -50.70
C ASN A 517 -8.22 5.85 -50.70
N HIS A 518 -9.00 6.65 -51.42
CA HIS A 518 -10.43 6.44 -51.62
C HIS A 518 -10.68 5.30 -52.62
N ARG A 519 -11.72 4.49 -52.38
CA ARG A 519 -12.80 4.35 -53.37
C ARG A 519 -14.11 3.85 -52.75
N SER A 520 -15.17 3.90 -53.55
CA SER A 520 -16.59 3.90 -53.18
C SER A 520 -17.27 2.54 -53.27
N GLN A 521 -18.49 2.46 -52.73
CA GLN A 521 -19.38 1.30 -52.78
C GLN A 521 -20.05 1.11 -54.15
N SER A 522 -20.21 -0.15 -54.55
CA SER A 522 -21.26 -0.74 -55.43
C SER A 522 -20.94 -2.23 -55.58
N GLY A 523 -21.85 -3.18 -55.70
CA GLY A 523 -23.33 -3.19 -55.69
C GLY A 523 -23.81 -4.65 -55.83
N ASP A 524 -25.10 -4.93 -55.64
CA ASP A 524 -25.63 -6.29 -55.51
C ASP A 524 -25.62 -7.13 -56.81
N SER A 525 -25.49 -8.46 -56.66
CA SER A 525 -26.43 -9.47 -57.19
C SER A 525 -25.95 -10.91 -56.91
N ALA A 526 -26.86 -11.88 -56.99
CA ALA A 526 -26.62 -13.30 -56.68
C ALA A 526 -26.96 -14.21 -57.87
N SER A 527 -26.46 -15.47 -57.88
CA SER A 527 -27.12 -16.66 -58.48
C SER A 527 -26.31 -17.95 -58.29
N ALA A 528 -27.02 -19.06 -57.98
CA ALA A 528 -27.02 -20.42 -58.57
C ALA A 528 -25.74 -21.00 -59.26
N ASP A 529 -25.45 -22.32 -59.25
CA ASP A 529 -25.89 -23.46 -58.40
C ASP A 529 -25.05 -24.74 -58.71
N SER A 530 -25.33 -25.87 -58.04
CA SER A 530 -25.15 -27.28 -58.50
C SER A 530 -23.76 -27.90 -58.77
N LEU A 531 -23.23 -28.62 -57.75
CA LEU A 531 -23.08 -30.11 -57.70
C LEU A 531 -22.21 -30.85 -58.80
N PRO A 532 -22.05 -32.21 -58.80
CA PRO A 532 -20.94 -32.84 -58.05
C PRO A 532 -20.22 -34.04 -58.74
N SER A 533 -19.12 -34.55 -58.16
CA SER A 533 -18.76 -36.00 -58.13
C SER A 533 -17.43 -36.28 -57.39
N ARG A 534 -16.95 -37.52 -57.13
CA ARG A 534 -17.48 -38.75 -56.46
C ARG A 534 -16.47 -39.91 -56.69
N SER A 535 -15.76 -40.38 -55.66
CA SER A 535 -15.15 -41.73 -55.46
C SER A 535 -14.38 -41.70 -54.12
N GLU A 536 -14.55 -42.56 -53.10
CA GLU A 536 -14.46 -44.05 -52.98
C GLU A 536 -12.99 -44.54 -52.88
N SER A 537 -12.56 -45.42 -51.94
CA SER A 537 -13.16 -46.11 -50.75
C SER A 537 -12.02 -46.41 -49.71
N ALA A 538 -12.11 -47.05 -48.53
CA ALA A 538 -13.06 -47.93 -47.79
C ALA A 538 -13.18 -47.44 -46.30
N ARG A 539 -13.70 -48.08 -45.22
CA ARG A 539 -14.05 -49.46 -44.72
C ARG A 539 -12.85 -50.38 -44.38
N CYS A 540 -12.87 -51.32 -43.42
CA CYS A 540 -13.93 -52.02 -42.63
C CYS A 540 -13.53 -52.10 -41.12
N TYR A 541 -14.40 -51.78 -40.12
CA TYR A 541 -15.28 -52.67 -39.30
C TYR A 541 -14.60 -53.43 -38.12
N ASP A 542 -15.25 -53.80 -36.99
CA ASP A 542 -16.70 -53.78 -36.62
C ASP A 542 -17.02 -53.67 -35.08
N ASP A 543 -18.32 -53.54 -34.77
CA ASP A 543 -19.10 -53.86 -33.53
C ASP A 543 -19.09 -52.98 -32.22
N ASP A 544 -20.15 -53.19 -31.41
CA ASP A 544 -20.84 -52.28 -30.42
C ASP A 544 -21.37 -53.12 -29.19
N PRO A 545 -22.37 -52.76 -28.32
CA PRO A 545 -22.78 -51.52 -27.61
C PRO A 545 -22.90 -51.62 -26.05
N SER A 546 -23.01 -50.49 -25.32
CA SER A 546 -23.91 -50.38 -24.12
C SER A 546 -24.23 -48.95 -23.58
N VAL A 547 -25.44 -48.46 -23.91
CA VAL A 547 -26.42 -47.66 -23.11
C VAL A 547 -25.98 -46.66 -22.00
N TRP A 548 -26.07 -45.37 -22.35
CA TRP A 548 -26.62 -44.18 -21.63
C TRP A 548 -27.21 -44.26 -20.19
N SER A 549 -27.03 -43.17 -19.42
CA SER A 549 -28.12 -42.42 -18.76
C SER A 549 -27.67 -41.07 -18.16
N ALA A 550 -28.53 -40.03 -18.22
CA ALA A 550 -28.34 -38.73 -17.56
C ALA A 550 -29.69 -38.09 -17.17
N PRO A 551 -29.79 -37.35 -16.03
CA PRO A 551 -31.06 -36.78 -15.53
C PRO A 551 -31.43 -35.41 -16.15
N PRO A 552 -32.72 -35.00 -16.13
CA PRO A 552 -33.25 -33.94 -17.00
C PRO A 552 -33.37 -32.53 -16.35
N ARG A 553 -33.64 -31.53 -17.21
CA ARG A 553 -34.14 -30.18 -16.85
C ARG A 553 -35.59 -30.01 -17.27
N SER A 554 -36.43 -29.34 -16.46
CA SER A 554 -37.63 -28.55 -16.82
C SER A 554 -38.41 -28.12 -15.57
N PRO A 555 -39.36 -27.16 -15.61
CA PRO A 555 -39.83 -26.37 -16.76
C PRO A 555 -39.65 -24.83 -16.56
N VAL A 556 -40.09 -24.06 -17.57
CA VAL A 556 -40.16 -22.58 -17.56
C VAL A 556 -41.57 -22.12 -17.16
N GLY A 557 -41.66 -21.03 -16.40
CA GLY A 557 -42.91 -20.29 -16.16
C GLY A 557 -42.84 -18.86 -16.72
N THR A 558 -43.88 -18.43 -17.44
CA THR A 558 -43.95 -17.10 -18.08
C THR A 558 -44.97 -16.19 -17.41
N TRP A 559 -44.62 -14.92 -17.18
CA TRP A 559 -45.58 -13.85 -16.89
C TRP A 559 -45.23 -12.57 -17.68
N ARG A 560 -46.27 -11.83 -18.10
CA ARG A 560 -46.18 -10.46 -18.64
C ARG A 560 -46.75 -9.49 -17.61
N GLY A 561 -46.24 -8.25 -17.57
CA GLY A 561 -46.85 -7.14 -16.83
C GLY A 561 -45.98 -5.90 -16.80
N GLU A 562 -46.46 -4.83 -17.43
CA GLU A 562 -46.15 -3.39 -17.37
C GLU A 562 -44.81 -2.83 -16.81
N SER A 563 -44.40 -1.71 -17.41
CA SER A 563 -43.23 -0.91 -17.02
C SER A 563 -43.58 0.27 -16.11
N ARG A 564 -42.80 0.49 -15.05
CA ARG A 564 -42.51 1.81 -14.46
C ARG A 564 -41.23 1.78 -13.62
N ARG A 565 -40.34 2.77 -13.80
CA ARG A 565 -39.07 2.89 -13.07
C ARG A 565 -39.26 3.60 -11.71
N GLN A 566 -38.80 2.99 -10.62
CA GLN A 566 -38.32 3.72 -9.43
C GLN A 566 -37.49 2.79 -8.52
N THR A 567 -36.18 2.75 -8.71
CA THR A 567 -35.28 1.84 -8.00
C THR A 567 -34.77 2.45 -6.69
N ARG A 568 -35.49 2.25 -5.58
CA ARG A 568 -34.90 2.32 -4.24
C ARG A 568 -34.38 0.93 -3.86
N LEU A 569 -33.06 0.76 -3.71
CA LEU A 569 -32.52 -0.47 -3.15
C LEU A 569 -32.86 -0.54 -1.66
N ARG A 570 -33.77 -1.45 -1.28
CA ARG A 570 -33.77 -2.04 0.06
C ARG A 570 -32.88 -3.27 -0.02
N ILE A 571 -31.77 -3.27 0.71
CA ILE A 571 -31.06 -4.52 1.01
C ILE A 571 -31.86 -5.23 2.10
N ILE A 572 -32.19 -6.49 1.87
CA ILE A 572 -32.84 -7.34 2.87
C ILE A 572 -31.73 -7.85 3.81
N SER A 573 -31.83 -7.52 5.09
CA SER A 573 -30.94 -8.01 6.13
C SER A 573 -31.30 -9.45 6.52
N ASP A 574 -30.29 -10.32 6.61
CA ASP A 574 -30.45 -11.72 6.99
C ASP A 574 -30.73 -11.85 8.50
N PRO A 575 -31.79 -12.55 8.97
CA PRO A 575 -32.20 -12.51 10.37
C PRO A 575 -31.18 -13.04 11.39
N GLU A 576 -30.24 -13.90 10.99
CA GLU A 576 -29.29 -14.53 11.91
C GLU A 576 -28.15 -13.59 12.39
N VAL A 577 -27.97 -12.43 11.75
CA VAL A 577 -26.90 -11.47 12.10
C VAL A 577 -27.29 -10.53 13.25
N GLU A 578 -28.58 -10.34 13.52
CA GLU A 578 -29.08 -9.44 14.57
C GLU A 578 -28.62 -9.89 15.98
N GLY A 579 -28.41 -11.19 16.18
CA GLY A 579 -28.02 -11.79 17.47
C GLY A 579 -26.65 -11.37 18.00
N ARG A 580 -25.73 -10.87 17.16
CA ARG A 580 -24.40 -10.40 17.61
C ARG A 580 -24.36 -8.92 17.98
N ARG A 581 -25.43 -8.15 17.74
CA ARG A 581 -25.49 -6.69 18.01
C ARG A 581 -25.75 -6.33 19.48
N SER A 582 -26.17 -7.28 20.32
CA SER A 582 -26.47 -7.05 21.74
C SER A 582 -25.22 -6.96 22.62
N LEU A 583 -24.19 -7.75 22.32
CA LEU A 583 -22.97 -7.84 23.13
C LEU A 583 -22.19 -6.51 23.15
N TRP A 584 -21.98 -5.90 21.98
CA TRP A 584 -21.23 -4.65 21.82
C TRP A 584 -21.81 -3.42 22.51
N ARG A 585 -23.06 -3.48 23.02
CA ARG A 585 -23.67 -2.38 23.78
C ARG A 585 -23.66 -2.58 25.30
N SER A 586 -23.32 -3.76 25.80
CA SER A 586 -23.43 -4.09 27.23
C SER A 586 -22.20 -3.70 28.06
N ALA A 587 -21.04 -3.50 27.41
CA ALA A 587 -19.75 -3.26 28.09
C ALA A 587 -19.54 -1.82 28.58
N ARG A 588 -20.17 -0.81 27.96
CA ARG A 588 -19.91 0.63 28.26
C ARG A 588 -20.79 1.23 29.37
N SER A 589 -21.53 0.44 30.15
CA SER A 589 -22.47 0.97 31.16
C SER A 589 -22.47 0.20 32.50
N ARG A 590 -21.33 0.17 33.22
CA ARG A 590 -21.31 -0.41 34.57
C ARG A 590 -20.26 0.12 35.58
N THR A 591 -19.93 1.40 35.51
CA THR A 591 -19.23 2.10 36.60
C THR A 591 -19.88 3.45 36.94
N SER A 592 -19.82 3.82 38.22
CA SER A 592 -20.34 5.04 38.87
C SER A 592 -21.88 5.19 39.06
N ALA A 593 -22.21 5.82 40.20
CA ALA A 593 -23.47 6.45 40.62
C ALA A 593 -24.79 5.63 40.60
N GLY A 594 -25.40 5.51 41.79
CA GLY A 594 -26.82 5.17 41.97
C GLY A 594 -27.60 6.30 42.65
N GLU A 595 -28.89 6.03 42.92
CA GLU A 595 -29.80 6.80 43.79
C GLU A 595 -29.98 8.31 43.55
N SER A 596 -30.99 8.67 42.76
CA SER A 596 -32.26 9.22 43.29
C SER A 596 -33.24 9.57 42.16
N ALA A 597 -34.52 9.75 42.48
CA ALA A 597 -35.58 9.91 41.48
C ALA A 597 -36.64 10.95 41.88
N SER A 598 -37.07 11.77 40.91
CA SER A 598 -38.37 12.46 40.98
C SER A 598 -38.89 12.89 39.60
N SER A 599 -40.12 12.46 39.34
CA SER A 599 -41.01 12.75 38.20
C SER A 599 -41.16 14.22 37.73
N ALA A 600 -41.38 14.40 36.42
CA ALA A 600 -42.35 15.37 35.86
C ALA A 600 -42.82 14.92 34.46
N SER A 601 -44.04 15.31 34.04
CA SER A 601 -44.70 14.86 32.79
C SER A 601 -44.83 15.99 31.74
N PRO A 602 -44.99 15.67 30.43
CA PRO A 602 -44.85 16.65 29.34
C PRO A 602 -46.16 17.28 28.85
N GLN A 603 -46.05 18.40 28.09
CA GLN A 603 -47.08 18.92 27.17
C GLN A 603 -46.46 19.57 25.90
N PRO A 604 -47.22 19.75 24.79
CA PRO A 604 -46.63 19.52 23.46
C PRO A 604 -46.95 20.57 22.36
N GLN A 605 -46.46 20.28 21.14
CA GLN A 605 -46.89 20.77 19.82
C GLN A 605 -46.67 22.25 19.44
N THR A 606 -46.03 22.44 18.28
CA THR A 606 -46.69 23.17 17.17
C THR A 606 -46.14 22.69 15.81
N LEU A 607 -47.01 22.69 14.79
CA LEU A 607 -46.66 22.37 13.40
C LEU A 607 -46.86 23.62 12.54
N VAL A 608 -45.87 23.95 11.71
CA VAL A 608 -46.01 24.82 10.52
C VAL A 608 -45.18 24.18 9.40
N GLY A 609 -45.68 24.21 8.17
CA GLY A 609 -45.05 23.55 7.02
C GLY A 609 -44.78 24.50 5.85
N ASP A 610 -44.58 23.89 4.67
CA ASP A 610 -44.27 24.51 3.37
C ASP A 610 -42.89 25.21 3.29
N SER A 611 -42.20 25.24 2.15
CA SER A 611 -42.61 24.89 0.77
C SER A 611 -41.48 24.20 -0.03
N HIS A 612 -41.85 23.47 -1.09
CA HIS A 612 -40.88 23.00 -2.09
C HIS A 612 -40.46 24.12 -3.05
N GLN A 613 -39.16 24.22 -3.33
CA GLN A 613 -38.69 24.57 -4.67
C GLN A 613 -37.79 23.47 -5.21
N ARG A 614 -37.85 23.27 -6.53
CA ARG A 614 -37.24 22.15 -7.26
C ARG A 614 -36.55 22.73 -8.48
N THR A 615 -35.22 22.73 -8.46
CA THR A 615 -34.39 23.17 -9.59
C THR A 615 -33.84 21.95 -10.31
N ASP A 616 -34.33 21.66 -11.51
CA ASP A 616 -33.85 20.54 -12.31
C ASP A 616 -32.45 20.84 -12.85
N VAL A 617 -31.49 19.95 -12.55
CA VAL A 617 -30.13 20.00 -13.10
C VAL A 617 -30.07 19.12 -14.35
N VAL A 618 -29.56 19.69 -15.44
CA VAL A 618 -29.43 18.98 -16.72
C VAL A 618 -28.26 17.99 -16.65
N GLU A 619 -28.54 16.69 -16.80
CA GLU A 619 -27.51 15.68 -17.01
C GLU A 619 -26.80 15.90 -18.35
N SER A 620 -25.54 16.34 -18.30
CA SER A 620 -24.59 16.25 -19.41
C SER A 620 -23.59 15.13 -19.11
N GLY A 621 -23.72 13.98 -19.76
CA GLY A 621 -22.84 12.83 -19.52
C GLY A 621 -21.48 13.00 -20.21
N ASP A 622 -20.40 12.95 -19.43
CA ASP A 622 -19.02 12.88 -19.94
C ASP A 622 -18.16 11.98 -19.02
N GLU A 623 -18.24 10.66 -19.26
CA GLU A 623 -17.55 9.61 -18.48
C GLU A 623 -16.01 9.70 -18.64
N SER A 624 -15.41 10.60 -17.86
CA SER A 624 -13.97 10.86 -17.86
C SER A 624 -13.29 10.11 -16.71
N LEU A 625 -12.43 9.13 -17.05
CA LEU A 625 -11.70 8.31 -16.08
C LEU A 625 -10.77 9.17 -15.21
N PHE A 626 -11.11 9.33 -13.92
CA PHE A 626 -10.23 9.91 -12.91
C PHE A 626 -9.67 8.83 -11.98
N LEU A 627 -8.39 8.50 -12.17
CA LEU A 627 -7.65 7.55 -11.35
C LEU A 627 -7.06 8.25 -10.11
N PHE A 628 -7.58 7.90 -8.94
CA PHE A 628 -6.88 8.07 -7.66
C PHE A 628 -5.78 7.00 -7.52
N PHE A 629 -4.64 7.41 -6.96
CA PHE A 629 -3.40 6.63 -6.75
C PHE A 629 -2.59 7.34 -5.66
#